data_AF-A0A8S1Q4W0-F1
#
_entry.id   AF-A0A8S1Q4W0-F1
#
_cell.length_a   1.000
_cell.length_b   1.000
_cell.length_c   1.000
_cell.angle_alpha   90.00
_cell.angle_beta   90.00
_cell.angle_gamma   90.00
#
_symmetry.space_group_name_H-M   'P 1'
#
loop_
_entity.id
_entity.type
_entity.pdbx_description
1 polymer ?
#
loop_
_entity_poly.entity_id
_entity_poly.type
_entity_poly.pdbx_seq_one_letter_code
_entity_poly.pdbx_strand_id
1 'polypeptide(L)'
;MVELDAKKQLAISNIALLMIEIVLLTEYSYMNEHPHRNESLAYVRLAISGQVFMMLAFMGLIATYFFVHRIMKIGILCSLCLGFVLVFIGMIVGVKYYEDGYDTIASTWWIEVGLIILGFLNCMQAFSNEPQSNEMYQRQD
;
A
#
# COMPACT_ATOMS: atom_id res chain seq x y z
N MET A 1 -4.35 28.32 -4.98
CA MET A 1 -4.39 28.02 -3.53
C MET A 1 -4.98 26.63 -3.28
N VAL A 2 -6.17 26.32 -3.82
CA VAL A 2 -6.86 25.00 -3.70
C VAL A 2 -6.01 23.80 -4.16
N GLU A 3 -5.27 23.91 -5.25
CA GLU A 3 -4.46 22.79 -5.79
C GLU A 3 -3.24 22.43 -4.93
N LEU A 4 -2.64 23.43 -4.26
CA LEU A 4 -1.51 23.24 -3.35
C LEU A 4 -1.96 22.55 -2.05
N ASP A 5 -3.15 22.90 -1.56
CA ASP A 5 -3.75 22.26 -0.39
C ASP A 5 -4.11 20.79 -0.67
N ALA A 6 -4.63 20.48 -1.85
CA ALA A 6 -4.96 19.11 -2.25
C ALA A 6 -3.72 18.20 -2.33
N LYS A 7 -2.61 18.68 -2.92
CA LYS A 7 -1.34 17.93 -2.99
C LYS A 7 -0.74 17.69 -1.60
N LYS A 8 -0.81 18.69 -0.72
CA LYS A 8 -0.37 18.58 0.67
C LYS A 8 -1.22 17.59 1.46
N GLN A 9 -2.54 17.63 1.30
CA GLN A 9 -3.46 16.70 1.96
C GLN A 9 -3.23 15.26 1.50
N LEU A 10 -2.96 15.06 0.20
CA LEU A 10 -2.61 13.76 -0.36
C LEU A 10 -1.29 13.23 0.23
N ALA A 11 -0.26 14.07 0.35
CA ALA A 11 1.00 13.68 0.98
C ALA A 11 0.81 13.28 2.45
N ILE A 12 0.04 14.06 3.22
CA ILE A 12 -0.29 13.75 4.63
C ILE A 12 -1.06 12.43 4.74
N SER A 13 -2.05 12.21 3.86
CA SER A 13 -2.81 10.95 3.79
C SER A 13 -1.89 9.76 3.55
N ASN A 14 -0.98 9.85 2.58
CA ASN A 14 -0.03 8.77 2.29
C ASN A 14 1.00 8.54 3.40
N ILE A 15 1.41 9.58 4.14
CA ILE A 15 2.25 9.43 5.35
C ILE A 15 1.48 8.67 6.43
N ALA A 16 0.20 8.99 6.66
CA ALA A 16 -0.62 8.28 7.63
C ALA A 16 -0.79 6.80 7.26
N LEU A 17 -1.05 6.50 5.98
CA LEU A 17 -1.14 5.12 5.48
C LEU A 17 0.19 4.37 5.67
N LEU A 18 1.32 5.00 5.34
CA LEU A 18 2.65 4.42 5.55
C LEU A 18 2.91 4.10 7.03
N MET A 19 2.47 4.93 7.96
CA MET A 19 2.61 4.66 9.40
C MET A 19 1.78 3.44 9.83
N ILE A 20 0.59 3.23 9.27
CA ILE A 20 -0.23 2.05 9.55
C ILE A 20 0.46 0.78 9.03
N GLU A 21 0.99 0.81 7.80
CA GLU A 21 1.75 -0.32 7.22
C GLU A 21 2.97 -0.68 8.07
N ILE A 22 3.68 0.30 8.65
CA ILE A 22 4.81 0.03 9.56
C ILE A 22 4.35 -0.72 10.82
N VAL A 23 3.19 -0.34 11.39
CA VAL A 23 2.63 -1.02 12.56
C VAL A 23 2.25 -2.46 12.20
N LEU A 24 1.57 -2.67 11.07
CA LEU A 24 1.18 -3.99 10.58
C LEU A 24 2.40 -4.88 10.28
N LEU A 25 3.42 -4.33 9.62
CA LEU A 25 4.69 -5.02 9.38
C LEU A 25 5.34 -5.48 10.69
N THR A 26 5.27 -4.65 11.75
CA THR A 26 5.80 -4.99 13.07
C THR A 26 5.01 -6.14 13.70
N GLU A 27 3.68 -6.13 13.60
CA GLU A 27 2.82 -7.24 14.06
C GLU A 27 3.14 -8.55 13.32
N TYR A 28 3.22 -8.53 11.99
CA TYR A 28 3.58 -9.72 11.21
C TYR A 28 5.01 -10.19 11.52
N SER A 29 5.95 -9.27 11.76
CA SER A 29 7.32 -9.63 12.15
C SER A 29 7.36 -10.32 13.51
N TYR A 30 6.58 -9.83 14.47
CA TYR A 30 6.44 -10.46 15.79
C TYR A 30 5.87 -11.88 15.69
N MET A 31 4.83 -12.07 14.86
CA MET A 31 4.25 -13.40 14.59
C MET A 31 5.24 -14.35 13.91
N ASN A 32 6.13 -13.82 13.06
CA ASN A 32 7.17 -14.62 12.41
C ASN A 32 8.27 -15.08 13.40
N GLU A 33 8.60 -14.26 14.39
CA GLU A 33 9.60 -14.58 15.43
C GLU A 33 9.06 -15.52 16.51
N HIS A 34 7.76 -15.47 16.79
CA HIS A 34 7.10 -16.28 17.82
C HIS A 34 6.06 -17.22 17.20
N PRO A 35 6.47 -18.23 16.40
CA PRO A 35 5.53 -19.13 15.75
C PRO A 35 4.68 -19.88 16.77
N HIS A 36 3.36 -19.79 16.62
CA HIS A 36 2.46 -20.68 17.31
C HIS A 36 2.57 -22.10 16.71
N ARG A 37 2.45 -23.12 17.58
CA ARG A 37 2.85 -24.52 17.35
C ARG A 37 2.49 -25.05 15.95
N ASN A 38 3.50 -25.58 15.24
CA ASN A 38 3.38 -26.35 13.98
C ASN A 38 2.73 -25.63 12.78
N GLU A 39 2.69 -24.30 12.77
CA GLU A 39 2.14 -23.55 11.63
C GLU A 39 3.20 -23.24 10.58
N SER A 40 2.78 -23.26 9.31
CA SER A 40 3.66 -22.89 8.19
C SER A 40 3.91 -21.37 8.19
N LEU A 41 5.11 -20.93 8.60
CA LEU A 41 5.55 -19.52 8.54
C LEU A 41 5.50 -18.89 7.14
N ALA A 42 5.22 -19.67 6.09
CA ALA A 42 5.12 -19.19 4.73
C ALA A 42 4.07 -18.07 4.58
N TYR A 43 2.95 -18.16 5.30
CA TYR A 43 1.89 -17.16 5.21
C TYR A 43 2.32 -15.80 5.78
N VAL A 44 3.02 -15.82 6.93
CA VAL A 44 3.57 -14.61 7.58
C VAL A 44 4.62 -13.96 6.69
N ARG A 45 5.51 -14.75 6.09
CA ARG A 45 6.55 -14.25 5.18
C ARG A 45 5.97 -13.61 3.92
N LEU A 46 4.88 -14.17 3.39
CA LEU A 46 4.16 -13.59 2.25
C LEU A 46 3.48 -12.27 2.64
N ALA A 47 2.86 -12.20 3.81
CA ALA A 47 2.28 -10.97 4.35
C ALA A 47 3.34 -9.88 4.54
N ILE A 48 4.47 -10.19 5.21
CA ILE A 48 5.63 -9.30 5.35
C ILE A 48 6.12 -8.78 4.00
N SER A 49 6.28 -9.68 3.02
CA SER A 49 6.74 -9.28 1.68
C SER A 49 5.74 -8.34 1.01
N GLY A 50 4.44 -8.63 1.11
CA GLY A 50 3.39 -7.78 0.57
C GLY A 50 3.37 -6.39 1.21
N GLN A 51 3.50 -6.32 2.53
CA GLN A 51 3.62 -5.09 3.31
C GLN A 51 4.79 -4.22 2.84
N VAL A 52 5.96 -4.81 2.58
CA VAL A 52 7.12 -4.07 2.04
C VAL A 52 6.79 -3.43 0.69
N PHE A 53 6.10 -4.13 -0.21
CA PHE A 53 5.68 -3.55 -1.50
C PHE A 53 4.64 -2.44 -1.34
N MET A 54 3.70 -2.57 -0.40
CA MET A 54 2.74 -1.52 -0.07
C MET A 54 3.44 -0.27 0.48
N MET A 55 4.42 -0.43 1.38
CA MET A 55 5.24 0.66 1.87
C MET A 55 6.02 1.37 0.75
N LEU A 56 6.63 0.60 -0.17
CA LEU A 56 7.29 1.16 -1.37
C LEU A 56 6.33 1.99 -2.22
N ALA A 57 5.09 1.53 -2.39
CA ALA A 57 4.07 2.28 -3.12
C ALA A 57 3.71 3.60 -2.42
N PHE A 58 3.49 3.59 -1.10
CA PHE A 58 3.17 4.81 -0.35
C PHE A 58 4.33 5.79 -0.31
N MET A 59 5.57 5.32 -0.17
CA MET A 59 6.76 6.16 -0.32
C MET A 59 6.84 6.78 -1.72
N GLY A 60 6.52 6.01 -2.77
CA GLY A 60 6.39 6.50 -4.13
C GLY A 60 5.31 7.58 -4.26
N LEU A 61 4.13 7.37 -3.66
CA LEU A 61 3.05 8.36 -3.65
C LEU A 61 3.44 9.64 -2.91
N ILE A 62 4.17 9.55 -1.79
CA ILE A 62 4.72 10.73 -1.11
C ILE A 62 5.73 11.43 -2.01
N ALA A 63 6.58 10.69 -2.71
CA ALA A 63 7.58 11.26 -3.63
C ALA A 63 6.92 12.02 -4.80
N THR A 64 5.71 11.65 -5.24
CA THR A 64 4.96 12.41 -6.26
C THR A 64 4.68 13.86 -5.86
N TYR A 65 4.72 14.19 -4.55
CA TYR A 65 4.62 15.57 -4.08
C TYR A 65 5.81 16.43 -4.54
N PHE A 66 7.01 15.85 -4.62
CA PHE A 66 8.25 16.56 -4.94
C PHE A 66 8.57 16.53 -6.43
N PHE A 67 8.31 15.42 -7.11
CA PHE A 67 8.58 15.25 -8.53
C PHE A 67 7.61 14.23 -9.14
N VAL A 68 7.03 14.56 -10.29
CA VAL A 68 6.07 13.68 -10.97
C VAL A 68 6.72 13.15 -12.25
N HIS A 69 7.02 11.86 -12.29
CA HIS A 69 7.55 11.17 -13.46
C HIS A 69 6.62 10.05 -13.90
N ARG A 70 6.38 9.96 -15.21
CA ARG A 70 5.49 8.96 -15.83
C ARG A 70 5.86 7.51 -15.48
N ILE A 71 7.15 7.22 -15.28
CA ILE A 71 7.63 5.89 -14.89
C ILE A 71 7.25 5.56 -13.43
N MET A 72 7.21 6.56 -12.54
CA MET A 72 6.81 6.34 -11.14
C MET A 72 5.36 5.90 -11.02
N LYS A 73 4.46 6.41 -11.87
CA LYS A 73 3.06 5.97 -11.89
C LYS A 73 2.93 4.45 -12.08
N ILE A 74 3.68 3.91 -13.03
CA ILE A 74 3.71 2.47 -13.30
C ILE A 74 4.34 1.73 -12.11
N GLY A 75 5.46 2.23 -11.57
CA GLY A 75 6.12 1.62 -10.42
C GLY A 75 5.24 1.56 -9.16
N ILE A 76 4.50 2.63 -8.87
CA ILE A 76 3.56 2.72 -7.74
C ILE A 76 2.39 1.76 -7.96
N LEU A 77 1.80 1.75 -9.15
CA LEU A 77 0.67 0.87 -9.46
C LEU A 77 1.08 -0.60 -9.38
N CYS A 78 2.23 -0.97 -9.96
CA CYS A 78 2.78 -2.31 -9.86
C CYS A 78 3.07 -2.71 -8.41
N SER A 79 3.62 -1.79 -7.60
CA SER A 79 3.91 -2.05 -6.19
C SER A 79 2.64 -2.25 -5.36
N LEU A 80 1.59 -1.43 -5.57
CA LEU A 80 0.28 -1.64 -4.92
C LEU A 80 -0.34 -2.99 -5.30
N CYS A 81 -0.34 -3.33 -6.60
CA CYS A 81 -0.90 -4.59 -7.06
C CYS A 81 -0.13 -5.81 -6.52
N LEU A 82 1.20 -5.75 -6.56
CA LEU A 82 2.04 -6.86 -6.12
C LEU A 82 2.01 -7.01 -4.59
N GLY A 83 2.01 -5.88 -3.87
CA GLY A 83 1.78 -5.84 -2.42
C GLY A 83 0.46 -6.50 -2.06
N PHE A 84 -0.65 -6.06 -2.68
CA PHE A 84 -1.96 -6.66 -2.47
C PHE A 84 -1.99 -8.16 -2.73
N VAL A 85 -1.45 -8.62 -3.86
CA VAL A 85 -1.46 -10.06 -4.20
C VAL A 85 -0.68 -10.87 -3.16
N LEU A 86 0.48 -10.40 -2.72
CA LEU A 86 1.29 -11.10 -1.74
C LEU A 86 0.62 -11.15 -0.36
N VAL A 87 0.05 -10.02 0.09
CA VAL A 87 -0.75 -10.00 1.33
C VAL A 87 -1.95 -10.93 1.18
N PHE A 88 -2.68 -10.90 0.07
CA PHE A 88 -3.84 -11.73 -0.18
C PHE A 88 -3.54 -13.24 -0.19
N ILE A 89 -2.44 -13.65 -0.82
CA ILE A 89 -2.00 -15.05 -0.76
C ILE A 89 -1.58 -15.42 0.67
N GLY A 90 -0.82 -14.55 1.36
CA GLY A 90 -0.47 -14.72 2.77
C GLY A 90 -1.72 -14.90 3.64
N MET A 91 -2.76 -14.13 3.41
CA MET A 91 -4.04 -14.22 4.12
C MET A 91 -4.74 -15.56 3.86
N ILE A 92 -4.91 -15.99 2.60
CA ILE A 92 -5.56 -17.27 2.26
C ILE A 92 -4.82 -18.46 2.88
N VAL A 93 -3.49 -18.43 2.85
CA VAL A 93 -2.68 -19.49 3.46
C VAL A 93 -2.85 -19.45 4.98
N GLY A 94 -2.87 -18.28 5.60
CA GLY A 94 -3.02 -18.10 7.06
C GLY A 94 -4.33 -18.63 7.64
N VAL A 95 -5.48 -18.50 6.95
CA VAL A 95 -6.77 -19.06 7.41
C VAL A 95 -6.69 -20.53 7.73
N LYS A 96 -5.97 -21.27 6.88
CA LYS A 96 -5.92 -22.73 6.97
C LYS A 96 -5.24 -23.22 8.24
N TYR A 97 -4.52 -22.34 8.94
CA TYR A 97 -3.73 -22.67 10.12
C TYR A 97 -4.34 -22.14 11.43
N TYR A 98 -5.29 -21.20 11.41
CA TYR A 98 -5.88 -20.62 12.61
C TYR A 98 -7.34 -21.05 12.81
N GLU A 99 -7.56 -22.12 13.58
CA GLU A 99 -8.89 -22.50 14.07
C GLU A 99 -9.28 -21.74 15.36
N ASP A 100 -8.32 -21.28 16.18
CA ASP A 100 -8.59 -20.65 17.50
C ASP A 100 -8.33 -19.12 17.57
N GLY A 101 -7.74 -18.50 16.53
CA GLY A 101 -7.37 -17.07 16.49
C GLY A 101 -7.97 -16.28 15.32
N TYR A 102 -9.07 -16.80 14.77
CA TYR A 102 -9.71 -16.31 13.55
C TYR A 102 -10.07 -14.82 13.60
N ASP A 103 -10.53 -14.31 14.75
CA ASP A 103 -11.03 -12.93 14.87
C ASP A 103 -9.93 -11.87 14.70
N THR A 104 -8.74 -12.07 15.27
CA THR A 104 -7.64 -11.10 15.17
C THR A 104 -7.12 -11.04 13.74
N ILE A 105 -6.86 -12.20 13.13
CA ILE A 105 -6.35 -12.27 11.76
C ILE A 105 -7.39 -11.73 10.77
N ALA A 106 -8.67 -12.09 10.91
CA ALA A 106 -9.74 -11.55 10.08
C ALA A 106 -9.90 -10.03 10.22
N SER A 107 -9.66 -9.46 11.40
CA SER A 107 -9.70 -8.01 11.60
C SER A 107 -8.54 -7.29 10.89
N THR A 108 -7.31 -7.83 10.97
CA THR A 108 -6.14 -7.32 10.25
C THR A 108 -6.40 -7.32 8.74
N TRP A 109 -7.14 -8.30 8.22
CA TRP A 109 -7.47 -8.37 6.80
C TRP A 109 -8.36 -7.24 6.29
N TRP A 110 -9.40 -6.88 7.05
CA TRP A 110 -10.29 -5.80 6.64
C TRP A 110 -9.57 -4.45 6.66
N ILE A 111 -8.59 -4.31 7.57
CA ILE A 111 -7.69 -3.14 7.59
C ILE A 111 -6.84 -3.10 6.32
N GLU A 112 -6.18 -4.21 5.96
CA GLU A 112 -5.36 -4.34 4.74
C GLU A 112 -6.15 -4.00 3.46
N VAL A 113 -7.34 -4.57 3.31
CA VAL A 113 -8.22 -4.26 2.16
C VAL A 113 -8.56 -2.77 2.13
N GLY A 114 -8.86 -2.17 3.28
CA GLY A 114 -9.11 -0.73 3.40
C GLY A 114 -7.91 0.13 2.99
N LEU A 115 -6.71 -0.21 3.46
CA LEU A 115 -5.46 0.48 3.12
C LEU A 115 -5.17 0.43 1.62
N ILE A 116 -5.42 -0.71 1.00
CA ILE A 116 -5.19 -0.92 -0.42
C ILE A 116 -6.15 -0.08 -1.25
N ILE A 117 -7.44 -0.08 -0.91
CA ILE A 117 -8.44 0.77 -1.57
C ILE A 117 -8.04 2.25 -1.44
N LEU A 118 -7.65 2.70 -0.24
CA LEU A 118 -7.20 4.07 -0.02
C LEU A 118 -5.93 4.39 -0.82
N GLY A 119 -4.99 3.45 -0.93
CA GLY A 119 -3.78 3.59 -1.76
C GLY A 119 -4.10 3.73 -3.24
N PHE A 120 -5.04 2.95 -3.77
CA PHE A 120 -5.51 3.10 -5.15
C PHE A 120 -6.21 4.44 -5.38
N LEU A 121 -7.07 4.87 -4.46
CA LEU A 121 -7.74 6.18 -4.56
C LEU A 121 -6.72 7.33 -4.54
N ASN A 122 -5.75 7.29 -3.63
CA ASN A 122 -4.67 8.26 -3.56
C ASN A 122 -3.81 8.24 -4.83
N CYS A 123 -3.56 7.07 -5.41
CA CYS A 123 -2.86 6.94 -6.68
C CYS A 123 -3.64 7.58 -7.83
N MET A 124 -4.95 7.31 -7.97
CA MET A 124 -5.76 7.97 -8.99
C MET A 124 -5.77 9.48 -8.82
N GLN A 125 -5.90 9.98 -7.58
CA GLN A 125 -5.92 11.42 -7.29
C GLN A 125 -4.56 12.10 -7.54
N ALA A 126 -3.45 11.40 -7.29
CA ALA A 126 -2.11 11.90 -7.60
C ALA A 126 -1.94 12.19 -9.10
N PHE A 127 -2.53 11.35 -9.95
CA PHE A 127 -2.32 11.38 -11.40
C PHE A 127 -3.50 11.95 -12.22
N SER A 128 -4.65 12.22 -11.60
CA SER A 128 -5.76 12.92 -12.26
C SER A 128 -5.51 14.42 -12.42
N ASN A 129 -4.59 14.97 -11.62
CA ASN A 129 -4.23 16.40 -11.61
C ASN A 129 -2.98 16.69 -12.47
N GLU A 130 -2.54 15.75 -13.31
CA GLU A 130 -1.49 16.03 -14.30
C GLU A 130 -2.11 16.81 -15.47
N PRO A 131 -1.52 17.96 -15.90
CA PRO A 131 -1.90 18.57 -17.16
C PRO A 131 -1.65 17.56 -18.28
N GLN A 132 -2.68 17.27 -19.07
CA GLN A 132 -2.55 16.37 -20.21
C GLN A 132 -1.45 16.90 -21.13
N SER A 133 -0.61 16.01 -21.68
CA SER A 133 0.50 16.39 -22.58
C SER A 133 0.06 17.24 -23.78
N ASN A 134 -1.24 17.20 -24.13
CA ASN A 134 -1.82 18.01 -25.20
C ASN A 134 -1.92 19.50 -24.85
N GLU A 135 -2.00 19.89 -23.58
CA GLU A 135 -2.05 21.30 -23.15
C GLU A 135 -0.68 21.99 -23.23
N MET A 136 0.42 21.23 -23.12
CA MET A 136 1.77 21.76 -23.32
C MET A 136 2.06 22.05 -24.80
N TYR A 137 1.46 21.30 -25.73
CA TYR A 137 1.57 21.58 -27.16
C TYR A 137 0.77 22.82 -27.59
N GLN A 138 -0.37 23.11 -26.95
CA GLN A 138 -1.22 24.27 -27.29
C GLN A 138 -0.75 25.61 -26.72
N ARG A 139 0.31 25.64 -25.91
CA ARG A 139 0.90 26.89 -25.38
C ARG A 139 2.17 27.32 -26.12
N GLN A 140 2.52 26.66 -27.22
CA GLN A 140 3.67 27.00 -28.06
C GLN A 140 3.30 27.68 -29.39
N ASP A 141 2.03 27.99 -29.61
CA ASP A 141 1.56 28.83 -30.73
C ASP A 141 1.20 30.24 -30.27
#